data_AF-A0A438DNX3-F1
#
_entry.id   AF-A0A438DNX3-F1
#
_cell.length_a   1.000
_cell.length_b   1.000
_cell.length_c   1.000
_cell.angle_alpha   90.00
_cell.angle_beta   90.00
_cell.angle_gamma   90.00
#
_symmetry.space_group_name_H-M   'P 1'
#
loop_
_entity.id
_entity.type
_entity.pdbx_description
1 polymer ?
#
loop_
_entity_poly.entity_id
_entity_poly.type
_entity_poly.pdbx_seq_one_letter_code
_entity_poly.pdbx_strand_id
1 'polypeptide(L)'
;MEWSQSTKISLKSKGKMKHVMGTTKPPTENDLKYEVWDAENSMVMPWLLHSMQPEISKAYLLLPTVRDIWEAVSKSYSKVGVSS
;
A
#
# COMPACT_ATOMS: atom_id res chain seq x y z
N MET A 1 -16.87 4.89 8.03
CA MET A 1 -16.34 4.77 6.65
C MET A 1 -14.86 4.51 6.77
N GLU A 2 -14.49 3.26 6.54
CA GLU A 2 -13.15 2.72 6.75
C GLU A 2 -12.11 3.51 5.94
N TRP A 3 -11.01 3.92 6.57
CA TRP A 3 -9.83 4.47 5.89
C TRP A 3 -9.43 3.63 4.67
N SER A 4 -9.59 2.31 4.76
CA SER A 4 -9.35 1.36 3.67
C SER A 4 -10.23 1.62 2.43
N GLN A 5 -11.48 2.08 2.59
CA GLN A 5 -12.39 2.38 1.48
C GLN A 5 -12.05 3.71 0.81
N SER A 6 -11.73 4.76 1.58
CA SER A 6 -11.29 6.05 1.04
C SER A 6 -9.95 5.94 0.28
N THR A 7 -9.01 5.17 0.83
CA THR A 7 -7.72 4.88 0.18
C THR A 7 -7.92 4.04 -1.09
N LYS A 8 -8.81 3.04 -1.07
CA LYS A 8 -9.18 2.27 -2.28
C LYS A 8 -9.75 3.16 -3.38
N ILE A 9 -10.67 4.09 -3.07
CA ILE A 9 -11.26 4.99 -4.07
C ILE A 9 -10.20 5.91 -4.66
N SER A 10 -9.30 6.46 -3.83
CA SER A 10 -8.21 7.35 -4.28
C SER A 10 -7.17 6.62 -5.15
N LEU A 11 -6.91 5.34 -4.86
CA LEU A 11 -6.02 4.51 -5.69
C LEU A 11 -6.68 4.07 -6.99
N LYS A 12 -7.99 3.78 -6.98
CA LYS A 12 -8.77 3.49 -8.18
C LYS A 12 -8.80 4.70 -9.14
N SER A 13 -9.06 5.90 -8.63
CA SER A 13 -9.11 7.11 -9.47
C SER A 13 -7.78 7.44 -10.14
N LYS A 14 -6.65 7.00 -9.56
CA LYS A 14 -5.30 7.20 -10.09
C LYS A 14 -4.81 6.05 -11.01
N GLY A 15 -5.62 4.99 -11.22
CA GLY A 15 -5.23 3.85 -12.06
C GLY A 15 -4.10 2.96 -11.49
N LYS A 16 -3.72 3.16 -10.21
CA LYS A 16 -2.60 2.48 -9.54
C LYS A 16 -3.03 1.27 -8.69
N MET A 17 -4.32 0.92 -8.74
CA MET A 17 -4.91 -0.18 -7.96
C MET A 17 -4.26 -1.55 -8.24
N LYS A 18 -3.80 -1.79 -9.47
CA LYS A 18 -3.16 -3.06 -9.90
C LYS A 18 -1.89 -3.42 -9.10
N HIS A 19 -1.17 -2.41 -8.61
CA HIS A 19 0.06 -2.60 -7.83
C HIS A 19 -0.26 -2.85 -6.36
N VAL A 20 -1.27 -2.16 -5.83
CA VAL A 20 -1.67 -2.28 -4.42
C VAL A 20 -2.46 -3.57 -4.13
N MET A 21 -3.27 -4.04 -5.08
CA MET A 21 -4.02 -5.30 -4.93
C MET A 21 -3.18 -6.56 -5.21
N GLY A 22 -1.90 -6.41 -5.56
CA GLY A 22 -1.02 -7.56 -5.83
C GLY A 22 -1.39 -8.35 -7.09
N THR A 23 -2.21 -7.80 -7.98
CA THR A 23 -2.52 -8.41 -9.28
C THR A 23 -1.31 -8.40 -10.21
N THR A 24 -0.35 -7.51 -9.98
CA THR A 24 0.98 -7.56 -10.59
C THR A 24 1.96 -8.18 -9.59
N LYS A 25 2.32 -9.45 -9.79
CA LYS A 25 3.40 -10.08 -9.04
C LYS A 25 4.72 -9.35 -9.34
N PRO A 26 5.62 -9.20 -8.36
CA PRO A 26 6.95 -8.66 -8.62
C PRO A 26 7.60 -9.49 -9.74
N PRO A 27 8.07 -8.86 -10.83
CA PRO A 27 8.88 -9.54 -11.83
C PRO A 27 10.15 -10.11 -11.20
N THR A 28 10.78 -11.08 -11.85
CA THR A 28 12.10 -11.54 -11.43
C THR A 28 13.10 -10.38 -11.56
N GLU A 29 14.06 -10.25 -10.63
CA GLU A 29 15.01 -9.11 -10.59
C GLU A 29 15.83 -8.94 -11.88
N ASN A 30 15.96 -10.00 -12.69
CA ASN A 30 16.62 -9.97 -14.01
C ASN A 30 15.73 -9.48 -15.16
N ASP A 31 14.45 -9.16 -14.92
CA ASP A 31 13.55 -8.60 -15.93
C ASP A 31 13.66 -7.07 -15.93
N LEU A 32 13.83 -6.47 -17.11
CA LEU A 32 13.78 -5.01 -17.30
C LEU A 32 12.48 -4.38 -16.77
N LYS A 33 11.42 -5.18 -16.61
CA LYS A 33 10.16 -4.77 -16.00
C LYS A 33 10.22 -4.59 -14.49
N TYR A 34 11.26 -5.09 -13.81
CA TYR A 34 11.46 -4.92 -12.37
C TYR A 34 11.67 -3.44 -12.01
N GLU A 35 12.51 -2.73 -12.76
CA GLU A 35 12.77 -1.29 -12.51
C GLU A 35 11.49 -0.45 -12.65
N VAL A 36 10.68 -0.73 -13.66
CA VAL A 36 9.37 -0.08 -13.85
C VAL A 36 8.43 -0.42 -12.70
N TRP A 37 8.41 -1.68 -12.27
CA TRP A 37 7.58 -2.12 -11.14
C TRP A 37 8.01 -1.46 -9.83
N ASP A 38 9.32 -1.39 -9.57
CA ASP A 38 9.89 -0.78 -8.36
C ASP A 38 9.66 0.73 -8.31
N ALA A 39 9.82 1.42 -9.45
CA ALA A 39 9.48 2.83 -9.56
C ALA A 39 7.99 3.08 -9.27
N GLU A 40 7.09 2.26 -9.85
CA GLU A 40 5.65 2.38 -9.57
C GLU A 40 5.31 2.02 -8.11
N ASN A 41 5.98 1.03 -7.51
CA ASN A 41 5.86 0.66 -6.10
C ASN A 41 6.26 1.84 -5.18
N SER A 42 7.45 2.40 -5.42
CA SER A 42 8.02 3.53 -4.69
C SER A 42 7.19 4.81 -4.79
N MET A 43 6.51 5.05 -5.92
CA MET A 43 5.61 6.21 -6.06
C MET A 43 4.34 6.12 -5.21
N VAL A 44 3.84 4.91 -4.95
CA VAL A 44 2.56 4.71 -4.26
C VAL A 44 2.75 4.60 -2.74
N MET A 45 3.94 4.16 -2.27
CA MET A 45 4.25 4.08 -0.84
C MET A 45 4.04 5.41 -0.08
N PRO A 46 4.55 6.57 -0.55
CA PRO A 46 4.32 7.85 0.11
C PRO A 46 2.85 8.25 0.16
N TRP A 47 2.05 7.89 -0.85
CA TRP A 47 0.61 8.21 -0.86
C TRP A 47 -0.15 7.43 0.20
N LEU A 48 0.21 6.18 0.41
CA LEU A 48 -0.33 5.36 1.48
C LEU A 48 0.08 5.90 2.85
N LEU A 49 1.38 6.19 3.03
CA LEU A 49 1.91 6.67 4.31
C LEU A 49 1.35 8.06 4.68
N HIS A 50 1.22 8.96 3.71
CA HIS A 50 0.66 10.29 3.92
C HIS A 50 -0.84 10.25 4.26
N SER A 51 -1.58 9.22 3.82
CA SER A 51 -2.99 9.11 4.20
C SER A 51 -3.19 8.62 5.63
N MET A 52 -2.14 8.22 6.34
CA MET A 52 -2.18 7.80 7.75
C MET A 52 -1.72 8.93 8.69
N GLN A 53 -2.01 8.77 9.98
CA GLN A 53 -1.40 9.63 11.00
C GLN A 53 0.12 9.39 11.03
N PRO A 54 0.94 10.44 11.24
CA PRO A 54 2.40 10.32 11.22
C PRO A 54 2.95 9.27 12.18
N GLU A 55 2.36 9.14 13.36
CA GLU A 55 2.73 8.13 14.37
C GLU A 55 2.50 6.69 13.90
N ILE A 56 1.41 6.47 13.14
CA ILE A 56 1.06 5.17 12.56
C ILE A 56 1.93 4.88 11.34
N SER A 57 2.15 5.88 10.47
CA SER A 57 2.92 5.73 9.24
C SER A 57 4.38 5.29 9.49
N LYS A 58 4.98 5.73 10.60
CA LYS A 58 6.36 5.38 10.98
C LYS A 58 6.56 3.87 11.16
N ALA A 59 5.53 3.16 11.64
CA ALA A 59 5.59 1.72 11.83
C ALA A 59 5.67 0.96 10.48
N TYR A 60 5.35 1.61 9.37
CA TYR A 60 5.26 1.00 8.04
C TYR A 60 6.32 1.51 7.05
N LEU A 61 7.14 2.49 7.44
CA LEU A 61 8.21 3.05 6.59
C LEU A 61 9.28 2.03 6.18
N LEU A 62 9.49 1.00 6.99
CA LEU A 62 10.51 -0.04 6.77
C LEU A 62 10.01 -1.20 5.91
N LEU A 63 8.73 -1.19 5.51
CA LEU A 63 8.18 -2.27 4.69
C LEU A 63 8.64 -2.11 3.24
N PRO A 64 9.12 -3.19 2.60
CA PRO A 64 9.79 -3.09 1.31
C PRO A 64 8.84 -2.85 0.14
N THR A 65 7.54 -3.15 0.30
CA THR A 65 6.55 -2.99 -0.78
C THR A 65 5.30 -2.26 -0.33
N VAL A 66 4.66 -1.58 -1.29
CA VAL A 66 3.35 -0.96 -1.12
C VAL A 66 2.30 -1.99 -0.68
N ARG A 67 2.46 -3.24 -1.12
CA ARG A 67 1.59 -4.36 -0.74
C ARG A 67 1.74 -4.70 0.73
N ASP A 68 2.97 -4.80 1.24
CA ASP A 68 3.22 -5.10 2.65
C ASP A 68 2.63 -4.00 3.54
N ILE A 69 2.81 -2.72 3.14
CA ILE A 69 2.18 -1.58 3.82
C ILE A 69 0.66 -1.75 3.80
N TRP A 70 0.07 -2.00 2.64
CA TRP A 70 -1.38 -2.16 2.50
C TRP A 70 -1.94 -3.30 3.34
N GLU A 71 -1.32 -4.48 3.32
CA GLU A 71 -1.76 -5.64 4.11
C GLU A 71 -1.64 -5.37 5.62
N ALA A 72 -0.52 -4.80 6.06
CA ALA A 72 -0.28 -4.49 7.46
C ALA A 72 -1.26 -3.43 7.99
N VAL A 73 -1.54 -2.41 7.18
CA VAL A 73 -2.45 -1.31 7.55
C VAL A 73 -3.90 -1.75 7.48
N SER A 74 -4.28 -2.49 6.43
CA SER A 74 -5.62 -3.05 6.35
C SER A 74 -5.91 -3.94 7.56
N LYS A 75 -4.92 -4.73 8.02
CA LYS A 75 -5.06 -5.58 9.20
C LYS A 75 -5.14 -4.77 10.51
N SER A 76 -4.39 -3.67 10.65
CA SER A 76 -4.45 -2.84 11.86
C SER A 76 -5.78 -2.10 11.96
N TYR A 77 -6.26 -1.51 10.87
CA TYR A 77 -7.55 -0.82 10.85
C TYR A 77 -8.74 -1.80 10.94
N SER A 78 -8.62 -3.05 10.46
CA SER A 78 -9.64 -4.08 10.69
C SER A 78 -9.65 -4.65 12.12
N LYS A 79 -8.58 -4.48 12.89
CA LYS A 79 -8.50 -4.93 14.31
C LYS A 79 -8.99 -3.87 15.30
N VAL A 80 -9.10 -2.60 14.92
CA VAL A 80 -9.67 -1.51 15.73
C VAL A 80 -11.21 -1.61 15.74
N GLY A 81 -11.73 -2.82 15.96
CA GLY A 81 -13.16 -3.12 15.90
C GLY A 81 -13.64 -4.26 16.80
N VAL A 82 -12.78 -4.88 17.62
CA VAL A 82 -13.24 -5.83 18.65
C VAL A 82 -12.38 -5.70 19.90
N SER A 83 -12.84 -4.85 20.81
CA SER A 83 -12.70 -5.07 22.25
C SER A 83 -13.98 -4.58 22.91
N SER A 84 -14.93 -5.50 23.04
CA SER A 84 -15.97 -5.50 24.08
C SER A 84 -16.00 -6.89 24.66
#